data_AF-A0A924Y6L0-F1
#
_entry.id   AF-A0A924Y6L0-F1
#
_cell.length_a   1.000
_cell.length_b   1.000
_cell.length_c   1.000
_cell.angle_alpha   90.00
_cell.angle_beta   90.00
_cell.angle_gamma   90.00
#
_symmetry.space_group_name_H-M   'P 1'
#
loop_
_entity.id
_entity.type
_entity.pdbx_description
1 polymer ?
#
loop_
_entity_poly.entity_id
_entity_poly.type
_entity_poly.pdbx_seq_one_letter_code
_entity_poly.pdbx_strand_id
1 'polypeptide(L)'
;MHNHTINTGNTINVALRVHFAISDSVEDPAALQETFEKSFLHEASHFGMHPPKDTEGGKQGVYTLPVKVQAADHHEALQNAKAWALEIAERDAPTGLSIKKIEAGTVEHDW
;
A
#
# COMPACT_ATOMS: atom_id res chain seq x y z
N MET A 1 -36.21 -22.46 -7.27
CA MET A 1 -35.01 -21.82 -7.83
C MET A 1 -34.34 -21.06 -6.70
N HIS A 2 -33.30 -21.63 -6.09
CA HIS A 2 -32.52 -20.94 -5.06
C HIS A 2 -31.53 -20.02 -5.78
N ASN A 3 -31.90 -18.76 -5.99
CA ASN A 3 -30.93 -17.76 -6.41
C ASN A 3 -30.13 -17.35 -5.18
N HIS A 4 -28.94 -17.93 -5.06
CA HIS A 4 -27.93 -17.46 -4.12
C HIS A 4 -27.71 -15.96 -4.35
N THR A 5 -27.90 -15.21 -3.28
CA THR A 5 -27.64 -13.78 -3.12
C THR A 5 -26.33 -13.38 -3.80
N ILE A 6 -26.39 -12.37 -4.67
CA ILE A 6 -25.20 -11.63 -5.09
C ILE A 6 -24.65 -11.00 -3.81
N ASN A 7 -23.60 -11.56 -3.22
CA ASN A 7 -22.80 -10.84 -2.23
C ASN A 7 -22.21 -9.65 -2.97
N THR A 8 -22.85 -8.48 -2.83
CA THR A 8 -22.26 -7.19 -3.17
C THR A 8 -20.95 -7.13 -2.41
N GLY A 9 -19.81 -7.25 -3.10
CA GLY A 9 -18.49 -7.22 -2.46
C GLY A 9 -18.42 -6.02 -1.53
N ASN A 10 -18.22 -6.28 -0.25
CA ASN A 10 -18.16 -5.22 0.73
C ASN A 10 -16.95 -4.35 0.39
N THR A 11 -17.12 -3.03 0.41
CA THR A 11 -15.97 -2.15 0.30
C THR A 11 -15.28 -2.14 1.65
N ILE A 12 -14.09 -2.71 1.70
CA ILE A 12 -13.31 -2.83 2.93
C ILE A 12 -12.19 -1.79 2.88
N ASN A 13 -12.11 -0.97 3.92
CA ASN A 13 -11.01 -0.03 4.09
C ASN A 13 -9.84 -0.77 4.72
N VAL A 14 -8.74 -0.88 3.97
CA VAL A 14 -7.49 -1.51 4.39
C VAL A 14 -6.43 -0.42 4.51
N ALA A 15 -5.64 -0.42 5.57
CA ALA A 15 -4.40 0.33 5.64
C ALA A 15 -3.24 -0.59 5.28
N LEU A 16 -2.43 -0.20 4.30
CA LEU A 16 -1.18 -0.87 3.97
C LEU A 16 -0.02 -0.15 4.64
N ARG A 17 0.90 -0.87 5.29
CA ARG A 17 2.18 -0.35 5.77
C ARG A 17 3.32 -0.93 4.94
N VAL A 18 3.98 -0.09 4.15
CA VAL A 18 5.16 -0.49 3.36
C VAL A 18 6.41 -0.03 4.09
N HIS A 19 7.21 -1.01 4.53
CA HIS A 19 8.52 -0.80 5.13
C HIS A 19 9.58 -0.88 4.05
N PHE A 20 10.38 0.15 3.93
CA PHE A 20 11.46 0.23 2.95
C PHE A 20 12.75 0.69 3.62
N ALA A 21 13.87 0.36 2.99
CA ALA A 21 15.18 0.87 3.36
C ALA A 21 15.82 1.50 2.13
N ILE A 22 16.46 2.64 2.33
CA ILE A 22 17.23 3.32 1.30
C ILE A 22 18.71 3.02 1.54
N SER A 23 19.40 2.60 0.49
CA SER A 23 20.85 2.34 0.51
C SER A 23 21.61 3.60 0.91
N ASP A 24 22.63 3.45 1.75
CA ASP A 24 23.54 4.54 2.13
C ASP A 24 24.33 5.11 0.94
N SER A 25 24.31 4.44 -0.21
CA SER A 25 24.87 4.94 -1.47
C SER A 25 23.99 6.00 -2.16
N VAL A 26 22.78 6.24 -1.68
CA VAL A 26 21.87 7.26 -2.24
C VAL A 26 22.22 8.61 -1.64
N GLU A 27 22.60 9.56 -2.49
CA GLU A 27 23.00 10.92 -2.09
C GLU A 27 21.85 11.70 -1.44
N ASP A 28 20.63 11.55 -1.98
CA ASP A 28 19.43 12.20 -1.46
C ASP A 28 18.30 11.18 -1.18
N PRO A 29 18.31 10.56 0.02
CA PRO A 29 17.30 9.56 0.37
C PRO A 29 15.89 10.16 0.48
N ALA A 30 15.76 11.45 0.80
CA ALA A 30 14.46 12.11 0.94
C ALA A 30 13.77 12.28 -0.42
N ALA A 31 14.49 12.74 -1.44
CA ALA A 31 13.98 12.86 -2.81
C ALA A 31 13.62 11.49 -3.39
N LEU A 32 14.43 10.46 -3.13
CA LEU A 32 14.13 9.08 -3.56
C LEU A 32 12.82 8.58 -2.96
N GLN A 33 12.61 8.85 -1.66
CA GLN A 33 11.37 8.49 -0.97
C GLN A 33 10.18 9.27 -1.54
N GLU A 34 10.31 10.58 -1.77
CA GLU A 34 9.24 11.40 -2.37
C GLU A 34 8.86 10.93 -3.78
N THR A 35 9.83 10.55 -4.61
CA THR A 35 9.57 10.03 -5.95
C THR A 35 8.84 8.70 -5.88
N PHE A 36 9.29 7.78 -5.01
CA PHE A 36 8.61 6.51 -4.81
C PHE A 36 7.20 6.72 -4.28
N GLU A 37 6.99 7.61 -3.31
CA GLU A 37 5.68 7.96 -2.78
C GLU A 37 4.78 8.49 -3.89
N LYS A 38 5.25 9.43 -4.72
CA LYS A 38 4.49 9.97 -5.86
C LYS A 38 4.12 8.90 -6.89
N SER A 39 5.05 8.04 -7.29
CA SER A 39 4.78 6.94 -8.25
C SER A 39 3.84 5.89 -7.67
N PHE A 40 4.08 5.48 -6.43
CA PHE A 40 3.26 4.50 -5.73
C PHE A 40 1.83 5.02 -5.54
N LEU A 41 1.67 6.30 -5.17
CA LEU A 41 0.36 6.95 -5.05
C LEU A 41 -0.35 7.16 -6.38
N HIS A 42 0.39 7.45 -7.45
CA HIS A 42 -0.18 7.55 -8.79
C HIS A 42 -0.84 6.23 -9.18
N GLU A 43 -0.14 5.12 -8.99
CA GLU A 43 -0.68 3.77 -9.23
C GLU A 43 -1.81 3.43 -8.26
N ALA A 44 -1.69 3.80 -6.99
CA ALA A 44 -2.75 3.62 -5.99
C ALA A 44 -4.06 4.33 -6.41
N SER A 45 -3.95 5.53 -7.01
CA SER A 45 -5.11 6.31 -7.43
C SER A 45 -5.96 5.62 -8.50
N HIS A 46 -5.38 4.77 -9.35
CA HIS A 46 -6.11 3.96 -10.34
C HIS A 46 -7.09 2.96 -9.71
N PHE A 47 -6.89 2.64 -8.43
CA PHE A 47 -7.73 1.72 -7.67
C PHE A 47 -8.59 2.44 -6.61
N GLY A 48 -8.72 3.77 -6.71
CA GLY A 48 -9.53 4.55 -5.77
C GLY A 48 -8.89 4.74 -4.38
N MET A 49 -7.57 4.64 -4.31
CA MET A 49 -6.81 4.86 -3.08
C MET A 49 -6.38 6.33 -2.94
N HIS A 50 -6.31 6.82 -1.71
CA HIS A 50 -5.85 8.18 -1.42
C HIS A 50 -4.66 8.13 -0.46
N PRO A 51 -3.66 9.02 -0.60
CA PRO A 51 -2.57 9.11 0.36
C PRO A 51 -3.10 9.45 1.78
N PRO A 52 -2.47 8.94 2.85
CA PRO A 52 -2.58 9.59 4.15
C PRO A 52 -1.78 10.90 4.14
N LYS A 53 -2.09 11.76 5.09
CA LYS A 53 -1.48 13.09 5.22
C LYS A 53 -0.14 13.11 5.95
N ASP A 54 0.31 11.97 6.48
CA ASP A 54 1.43 11.91 7.42
C ASP A 54 2.45 10.87 6.97
N THR A 55 3.61 11.33 6.52
CA THR A 55 4.77 10.49 6.21
C THR A 55 5.97 10.89 7.05
N GLU A 56 6.39 10.00 7.95
CA GLU A 56 7.66 10.13 8.67
C GLU A 56 8.80 9.76 7.71
N GLY A 57 9.51 10.78 7.22
CA GLY A 57 10.61 10.63 6.27
C GLY A 57 11.97 10.45 6.92
N GLY A 58 12.64 9.34 6.63
CA GLY A 58 13.98 8.99 7.07
C GLY A 58 14.58 7.90 6.16
N LYS A 59 15.86 7.53 6.34
CA LYS A 59 16.53 6.44 5.56
C LYS A 59 15.85 5.06 5.70
N GLN A 60 15.00 4.93 6.71
CA GLN A 60 14.02 3.88 6.88
C GLN A 60 12.70 4.58 7.18
N GLY A 61 11.63 4.18 6.51
CA GLY A 61 10.31 4.76 6.71
C GLY A 61 9.23 3.69 6.64
N VAL A 62 8.07 4.04 7.19
CA VAL A 62 6.86 3.25 7.08
C VAL A 62 5.80 4.11 6.42
N TYR A 63 5.39 3.74 5.22
CA TYR A 63 4.27 4.38 4.55
C TYR A 63 3.00 3.66 4.91
N THR A 64 2.09 4.33 5.63
CA THR A 64 0.71 3.84 5.70
C THR A 64 -0.04 4.30 4.44
N LEU A 65 -0.96 3.53 3.89
CA LEU A 65 -1.78 3.89 2.73
C LEU A 65 -3.21 3.35 2.92
N PRO A 66 -4.24 4.20 3.02
CA PRO A 66 -5.62 3.71 3.03
C PRO A 66 -6.05 3.29 1.62
N VAL A 67 -6.53 2.06 1.52
CA VAL A 67 -6.95 1.36 0.31
C VAL A 67 -8.40 0.95 0.47
N LYS A 68 -9.20 1.18 -0.57
CA LYS A 68 -10.54 0.60 -0.67
C LYS A 68 -10.46 -0.61 -1.58
N VAL A 69 -10.66 -1.79 -1.01
CA VAL A 69 -10.70 -3.04 -1.79
C VAL A 69 -12.14 -3.54 -1.83
N GLN A 70 -12.62 -3.85 -3.03
CA GLN A 70 -13.82 -4.67 -3.16
C GLN A 70 -13.40 -6.13 -3.02
N ALA A 71 -13.83 -6.76 -1.93
CA ALA A 71 -13.54 -8.16 -1.66
C ALA A 71 -14.76 -8.82 -1.03
N ALA A 72 -14.81 -10.15 -1.09
CA ALA A 72 -15.86 -10.91 -0.42
C ALA A 72 -15.75 -10.82 1.11
N ASP A 73 -14.52 -10.74 1.64
CA ASP A 73 -14.23 -10.68 3.06
C ASP A 73 -12.90 -9.96 3.37
N HIS A 74 -12.67 -9.68 4.65
CA HIS A 74 -11.48 -8.98 5.13
C HIS A 74 -10.17 -9.70 4.78
N HIS A 75 -10.13 -11.03 4.82
CA HIS A 75 -8.91 -11.78 4.52
C HIS A 75 -8.52 -11.61 3.05
N GLU A 76 -9.49 -11.75 2.13
CA GLU A 76 -9.28 -11.51 0.70
C GLU A 76 -8.86 -10.06 0.42
N ALA A 77 -9.48 -9.08 1.08
CA ALA A 77 -9.10 -7.67 0.96
C ALA A 77 -7.64 -7.42 1.35
N LEU A 78 -7.20 -8.00 2.48
CA LEU A 78 -5.83 -7.84 2.98
C LEU A 78 -4.79 -8.53 2.08
N GLN A 79 -5.09 -9.73 1.58
CA GLN A 79 -4.20 -10.45 0.66
C GLN A 79 -4.08 -9.72 -0.67
N ASN A 80 -5.19 -9.26 -1.25
CA ASN A 80 -5.19 -8.52 -2.51
C ASN A 80 -4.45 -7.18 -2.37
N ALA A 81 -4.71 -6.42 -1.30
CA ALA A 81 -4.00 -5.17 -1.04
C ALA A 81 -2.49 -5.40 -0.88
N LYS A 82 -2.08 -6.45 -0.17
CA LYS A 82 -0.67 -6.79 0.05
C LYS A 82 0.03 -7.26 -1.23
N ALA A 83 -0.62 -8.13 -2.01
CA ALA A 83 -0.09 -8.64 -3.27
C ALA A 83 0.11 -7.49 -4.27
N TRP A 84 -0.91 -6.64 -4.43
CA TRP A 84 -0.83 -5.46 -5.27
C TRP A 84 0.30 -4.51 -4.85
N ALA A 85 0.40 -4.22 -3.55
CA ALA A 85 1.44 -3.33 -3.04
C ALA A 85 2.84 -3.89 -3.29
N LEU A 86 3.00 -5.21 -3.23
CA LEU A 86 4.26 -5.87 -3.58
C LEU A 86 4.55 -5.69 -5.07
N GLU A 87 3.59 -5.92 -5.96
CA GLU A 87 3.79 -5.79 -7.40
C GLU A 87 4.19 -4.37 -7.82
N ILE A 88 3.52 -3.34 -7.28
CA ILE A 88 3.90 -1.94 -7.53
C ILE A 88 5.29 -1.65 -6.97
N ALA A 89 5.55 -2.09 -5.74
CA ALA A 89 6.82 -1.80 -5.09
C ALA A 89 7.99 -2.54 -5.77
N GLU A 90 7.79 -3.71 -6.36
CA GLU A 90 8.80 -4.41 -7.17
C GLU A 90 9.01 -3.76 -8.54
N ARG A 91 7.96 -3.22 -9.16
CA ARG A 91 8.04 -2.60 -10.49
C ARG A 91 8.63 -1.19 -10.45
N ASP A 92 8.25 -0.41 -9.44
CA ASP A 92 8.53 1.02 -9.33
C ASP A 92 9.56 1.37 -8.25
N ALA A 93 10.13 0.40 -7.51
CA ALA A 93 11.22 0.69 -6.59
C ALA A 93 12.41 1.32 -7.33
N PRO A 94 12.77 2.59 -7.04
CA PRO A 94 13.92 3.20 -7.68
C PRO A 94 15.20 2.51 -7.20
N THR A 95 16.22 2.48 -8.04
CA THR A 95 17.53 1.92 -7.70
C THR A 95 18.05 2.51 -6.39
N GLY A 96 18.32 1.65 -5.41
CA GLY A 96 18.75 2.07 -4.07
C GLY A 96 17.63 2.07 -3.02
N LEU A 97 16.37 1.90 -3.39
CA LEU A 97 15.27 1.61 -2.47
C LEU A 97 14.98 0.11 -2.45
N SER A 98 14.89 -0.47 -1.26
CA SER A 98 14.58 -1.88 -1.07
C SER A 98 13.38 -2.05 -0.15
N ILE A 99 12.33 -2.65 -0.66
CA ILE A 99 11.15 -3.01 0.10
C ILE A 99 11.53 -4.16 1.04
N LYS A 100 11.28 -3.98 2.34
CA LYS A 100 11.63 -4.95 3.37
C LYS A 100 10.42 -5.76 3.81
N LYS A 101 9.27 -5.10 3.97
CA LYS A 101 8.06 -5.71 4.49
C LYS A 101 6.84 -4.93 4.01
N ILE A 102 5.76 -5.64 3.70
CA ILE A 102 4.44 -5.05 3.47
C ILE A 102 3.46 -5.69 4.44
N GLU A 103 2.77 -4.84 5.18
CA GLU A 103 1.70 -5.22 6.11
C GLU A 103 0.39 -4.64 5.62
N ALA A 104 -0.70 -5.35 5.87
CA ALA A 104 -2.05 -4.92 5.57
C ALA A 104 -2.90 -5.14 6.83
N GLY A 105 -3.71 -4.16 7.21
CA GLY A 105 -4.72 -4.28 8.27
C GLY A 105 -5.99 -3.54 7.88
N THR A 106 -7.10 -3.83 8.53
CA THR A 106 -8.36 -3.11 8.27
C THR A 106 -8.37 -1.81 9.06
N VAL A 107 -8.84 -0.71 8.46
CA VAL A 107 -8.90 0.62 9.12
C VAL A 107 -9.87 0.61 10.31
N GLU A 108 -10.89 -0.27 10.28
CA GLU A 108 -11.89 -0.38 11.34
C GLU A 108 -11.41 -1.11 12.61
N HIS A 109 -10.34 -1.89 12.52
CA HIS A 109 -9.71 -2.53 13.68
C HIS A 109 -8.39 -1.81 13.98
N ASP A 110 -8.51 -0.77 14.81
CA ASP A 110 -7.49 -0.10 15.62
C ASP A 110 -6.04 -0.28 15.15
N TRP A 111 -5.50 0.78 14.55
CA TRP A 111 -4.07 1.02 14.37
C TRP A 111 -3.72 2.42 14.88
#